data_AF-A0A7M3X5L8-F1
#
_entry.id   AF-A0A7M3X5L8-F1
#
_cell.length_a   1.000
_cell.length_b   1.000
_cell.length_c   1.000
_cell.angle_alpha   90.00
_cell.angle_beta   90.00
_cell.angle_gamma   90.00
#
_symmetry.space_group_name_H-M   'P 1'
#
loop_
_entity.id
_entity.type
_entity.pdbx_description
1 polymer ?
#
loop_
_entity_poly.entity_id
_entity_poly.type
_entity_poly.pdbx_seq_one_letter_code
_entity_poly.pdbx_strand_id
1 'polypeptide(L)'
;MVNHVEGTVPVLNIAHIHARGHGQMRTSEDYGELFDMVRESIGTKQFYCHFSGIEHRTGNAMHYTQIKKSDLNFEPLAEFIVEDGGWLDITLISDSPLLEHDAMYMMQNIEKSRHKQLERKAREDRRRALSLQTGKSEEELRTKETQIAAARAAAAPKTPAPAAPAPKEEAPKAEAAKEEKPAAKAKKAAKKATKKEEKAEDDVFDFDEEDDDLF
;
A
#
# COMPACT_ATOMS: atom_id res chain seq x y z
N MET A 1 -17.01 28.77 -6.79
CA MET A 1 -17.62 29.19 -8.07
C MET A 1 -18.64 28.17 -8.58
N VAL A 2 -18.39 26.85 -8.43
CA VAL A 2 -19.27 25.78 -8.93
C VAL A 2 -20.68 25.80 -8.31
N ASN A 3 -20.82 26.11 -7.02
CA ASN A 3 -22.07 26.03 -6.23
C ASN A 3 -23.19 27.02 -6.65
N HIS A 4 -23.02 27.73 -7.77
CA HIS A 4 -23.98 28.71 -8.31
C HIS A 4 -24.65 28.22 -9.61
N VAL A 5 -24.29 27.02 -10.10
CA VAL A 5 -24.86 26.42 -11.30
C VAL A 5 -25.39 25.03 -10.96
N GLU A 6 -26.71 24.87 -11.06
CA GLU A 6 -27.42 23.63 -10.77
C GLU A 6 -27.06 22.53 -11.79
N GLY A 7 -26.98 21.28 -11.33
CA GLY A 7 -26.65 20.13 -12.17
C GLY A 7 -25.17 20.02 -12.60
N THR A 8 -24.25 20.76 -11.96
CA THR A 8 -22.82 20.68 -12.33
C THR A 8 -22.19 19.35 -11.89
N VAL A 9 -21.73 18.56 -12.86
CA VAL A 9 -21.00 17.30 -12.63
C VAL A 9 -19.48 17.52 -12.74
N PRO A 10 -18.68 17.11 -11.74
CA PRO A 10 -17.23 17.28 -11.78
C PRO A 10 -16.55 16.24 -12.67
N VAL A 11 -15.49 16.68 -13.34
CA VAL A 11 -14.53 15.82 -14.04
C VAL A 11 -13.22 15.84 -13.26
N LEU A 12 -12.82 14.70 -12.70
CA LEU A 12 -11.62 14.54 -11.89
C LEU A 12 -10.51 13.92 -12.74
N ASN A 13 -9.39 14.62 -12.91
CA ASN A 13 -8.20 14.07 -13.55
C ASN A 13 -7.22 13.60 -12.48
N ILE A 14 -7.18 12.29 -12.24
CA ILE A 14 -6.41 11.69 -11.13
C ILE A 14 -4.91 11.90 -11.34
N ALA A 15 -4.42 11.84 -12.58
CA ALA A 15 -3.04 12.13 -12.95
C ALA A 15 -2.59 13.55 -12.53
N HIS A 16 -3.43 14.56 -12.79
CA HIS A 16 -3.16 15.94 -12.38
C HIS A 16 -3.30 16.16 -10.86
N ILE A 17 -4.26 15.49 -10.22
CA ILE A 17 -4.43 15.53 -8.75
C ILE A 17 -3.20 14.93 -8.07
N HIS A 18 -2.76 13.74 -8.50
CA HIS A 18 -1.55 13.07 -8.03
C HIS A 18 -0.30 13.94 -8.18
N ALA A 19 -0.09 14.52 -9.38
CA ALA A 19 1.04 15.42 -9.64
C ALA A 19 1.03 16.65 -8.70
N ARG A 20 -0.13 17.33 -8.57
CA ARG A 20 -0.30 18.50 -7.69
C ARG A 20 -0.13 18.15 -6.21
N GLY A 21 -0.57 16.95 -5.83
CA GLY A 21 -0.41 16.37 -4.50
C GLY A 21 1.00 15.84 -4.20
N HIS A 22 1.99 16.04 -5.09
CA HIS A 22 3.36 15.52 -4.94
C HIS A 22 3.43 13.99 -4.78
N GLY A 23 2.52 13.26 -5.43
CA GLY A 23 2.44 11.80 -5.39
C GLY A 23 1.42 11.22 -4.40
N GLN A 24 0.41 11.99 -3.98
CA GLN A 24 -0.78 11.51 -3.23
C GLN A 24 -1.66 10.55 -4.07
N MET A 25 -2.70 9.93 -3.51
CA MET A 25 -3.55 8.94 -4.19
C MET A 25 -2.87 7.56 -4.36
N ARG A 26 -2.24 7.07 -3.28
CA ARG A 26 -1.52 5.79 -3.22
C ARG A 26 -2.27 4.70 -2.45
N THR A 27 -3.23 5.06 -1.59
CA THR A 27 -4.06 4.13 -0.83
C THR A 27 -5.52 4.22 -1.28
N SER A 28 -6.34 3.20 -0.98
CA SER A 28 -7.79 3.26 -1.16
C SER A 28 -8.45 4.35 -0.31
N GLU A 29 -7.89 4.60 0.88
CA GLU A 29 -8.31 5.65 1.81
C GLU A 29 -8.17 7.05 1.19
N ASP A 30 -7.05 7.35 0.50
CA ASP A 30 -6.84 8.61 -0.22
C ASP A 30 -7.96 8.88 -1.26
N TYR A 31 -8.41 7.82 -1.96
CA TYR A 31 -9.51 7.92 -2.92
C TYR A 31 -10.85 8.17 -2.22
N GLY A 32 -11.11 7.51 -1.10
CA GLY A 32 -12.28 7.79 -0.26
C GLY A 32 -12.37 9.25 0.16
N GLU A 33 -11.28 9.80 0.72
CA GLU A 33 -11.23 11.22 1.11
C GLU A 33 -11.46 12.17 -0.07
N LEU A 34 -10.89 11.88 -1.25
CA LEU A 34 -11.09 12.69 -2.45
C LEU A 34 -12.56 12.69 -2.89
N PHE A 35 -13.20 11.52 -2.98
CA PHE A 35 -14.59 11.43 -3.45
C PHE A 35 -15.58 11.98 -2.43
N ASP A 36 -15.34 11.79 -1.13
CA ASP A 36 -16.15 12.38 -0.07
C ASP A 36 -16.03 13.91 -0.04
N MET A 37 -14.82 14.46 -0.19
CA MET A 37 -14.60 15.92 -0.30
C MET A 37 -15.37 16.54 -1.48
N VAL A 38 -15.38 15.86 -2.64
CA VAL A 38 -16.12 16.35 -3.82
C VAL A 38 -17.64 16.16 -3.63
N ARG A 39 -18.09 15.08 -2.99
CA ARG A 39 -19.50 14.88 -2.61
C ARG A 39 -19.98 15.97 -1.65
N GLU A 40 -19.22 16.31 -0.62
CA GLU A 40 -19.62 17.30 0.38
C GLU A 40 -19.61 18.73 -0.17
N SER A 41 -18.70 19.04 -1.10
CA SER A 41 -18.58 20.38 -1.67
C SER A 41 -19.53 20.67 -2.85
N ILE A 42 -19.88 19.65 -3.65
CA ILE A 42 -20.71 19.79 -4.87
C ILE A 42 -22.08 19.10 -4.75
N GLY A 43 -22.23 18.06 -3.92
CA GLY A 43 -23.48 17.32 -3.75
C GLY A 43 -23.78 16.27 -4.82
N THR A 44 -22.84 16.01 -5.74
CA THR A 44 -23.00 15.01 -6.81
C THR A 44 -22.76 13.58 -6.33
N LYS A 45 -23.36 12.60 -7.03
CA LYS A 45 -23.02 11.17 -6.97
C LYS A 45 -22.37 10.65 -8.26
N GLN A 46 -22.46 11.44 -9.34
CA GLN A 46 -21.92 11.11 -10.65
C GLN A 46 -20.53 11.73 -10.80
N PHE A 47 -19.56 10.95 -11.26
CA PHE A 47 -18.17 11.33 -11.38
C PHE A 47 -17.59 10.85 -12.71
N TYR A 48 -17.00 11.76 -13.48
CA TYR A 48 -16.15 11.40 -14.62
C TYR A 48 -14.70 11.46 -14.16
N CYS A 49 -13.98 10.34 -14.25
CA CYS A 49 -12.61 10.23 -13.76
C CYS A 49 -11.66 9.89 -14.91
N HIS A 50 -10.76 10.81 -15.24
CA HIS A 50 -9.66 10.56 -16.17
C HIS A 50 -8.48 9.94 -15.41
N PHE A 51 -8.02 8.80 -15.89
CA PHE A 51 -6.91 8.05 -15.31
C PHE A 51 -5.85 7.75 -16.39
N SER A 52 -4.60 8.01 -16.05
CA SER A 52 -3.43 7.71 -16.87
C SER A 52 -2.21 7.59 -15.95
N GLY A 53 -1.11 7.04 -16.45
CA GLY A 53 0.17 7.34 -15.83
C GLY A 53 0.50 8.84 -15.98
N ILE A 54 1.28 9.36 -15.05
CA ILE A 54 1.82 10.72 -15.09
C ILE A 54 3.31 10.73 -14.76
N GLU A 55 4.09 11.50 -15.52
CA GLU A 55 5.40 11.98 -15.07
C GLU A 55 5.20 13.35 -14.45
N HIS A 56 5.58 13.52 -13.18
CA HIS A 56 5.46 14.77 -12.45
C HIS A 56 6.77 15.20 -11.80
N ARG A 57 6.95 16.52 -11.66
CA ARG A 57 8.12 17.11 -11.01
C ARG A 57 7.73 18.34 -10.23
N THR A 58 8.02 18.34 -8.93
CA THR A 58 7.81 19.50 -8.03
C THR A 58 6.37 20.06 -8.12
N GLY A 59 5.38 19.19 -7.98
CA GLY A 59 3.96 19.57 -8.01
C GLY A 59 3.34 19.79 -9.39
N ASN A 60 4.13 19.68 -10.48
CA ASN A 60 3.66 19.93 -11.84
C ASN A 60 3.60 18.64 -12.66
N ALA A 61 2.48 18.44 -13.35
CA ALA A 61 2.33 17.44 -14.41
C ALA A 61 3.21 17.82 -15.61
N MET A 62 4.06 16.89 -16.08
CA MET A 62 4.91 17.09 -17.26
C MET A 62 4.25 16.48 -18.50
N HIS A 63 4.09 15.15 -18.51
CA HIS A 63 3.51 14.40 -19.62
C HIS A 63 2.75 13.18 -19.09
N TYR A 64 1.69 12.78 -19.79
CA TYR A 64 1.03 11.51 -19.55
C TYR A 64 1.94 10.34 -19.95
N THR A 65 1.90 9.29 -19.14
CA THR A 65 2.67 8.06 -19.33
C THR A 65 1.74 6.85 -19.24
N GLN A 66 2.28 5.68 -19.58
CA GLN A 66 1.60 4.40 -19.37
C GLN A 66 1.42 4.19 -17.86
N ILE A 67 0.29 3.63 -17.41
CA ILE A 67 -0.01 3.46 -15.97
C ILE A 67 1.16 2.75 -15.25
N LYS A 68 1.67 1.67 -15.84
CA LYS A 68 2.81 0.88 -15.31
C LYS A 68 4.18 1.60 -15.26
N LYS A 69 4.29 2.81 -15.81
CA LYS A 69 5.53 3.63 -15.80
C LYS A 69 5.45 4.84 -14.86
N SER A 70 4.30 5.09 -14.26
CA SER A 70 4.09 6.15 -13.27
C SER A 70 4.21 5.61 -11.85
N ASP A 71 4.33 6.49 -10.85
CA ASP A 71 4.13 6.17 -9.44
C ASP A 71 2.65 6.21 -9.01
N LEU A 72 1.74 6.53 -9.94
CA LEU A 72 0.29 6.42 -9.77
C LEU A 72 -0.22 5.02 -10.16
N ASN A 73 -0.41 4.16 -9.16
CA ASN A 73 -0.99 2.83 -9.34
C ASN A 73 -2.52 2.88 -9.40
N PHE A 74 -3.13 2.06 -10.27
CA PHE A 74 -4.58 1.94 -10.39
C PHE A 74 -5.22 0.98 -9.37
N GLU A 75 -4.46 0.00 -8.88
CA GLU A 75 -4.95 -1.07 -7.99
C GLU A 75 -5.66 -0.54 -6.71
N PRO A 76 -5.17 0.51 -6.01
CA PRO A 76 -5.87 1.05 -4.83
C PRO A 76 -7.21 1.72 -5.17
N LEU A 77 -7.34 2.31 -6.36
CA LEU A 77 -8.60 2.87 -6.86
C LEU A 77 -9.60 1.74 -7.19
N ALA A 78 -9.13 0.64 -7.80
CA ALA A 78 -9.96 -0.53 -8.06
C ALA A 78 -10.46 -1.19 -6.76
N GLU A 79 -9.62 -1.28 -5.73
CA GLU A 79 -10.03 -1.75 -4.39
C GLU A 79 -11.07 -0.81 -3.77
N PHE A 80 -10.83 0.51 -3.77
CA PHE A 80 -11.82 1.49 -3.28
C PHE A 80 -13.19 1.37 -3.98
N ILE A 81 -13.22 1.32 -5.32
CA ILE A 81 -14.47 1.24 -6.10
C ILE A 81 -15.28 -0.02 -5.73
N VAL A 82 -14.59 -1.13 -5.46
CA VAL A 82 -15.23 -2.40 -5.14
C VAL A 82 -15.66 -2.47 -3.67
N GLU A 83 -14.87 -1.95 -2.73
CA GLU A 83 -15.11 -2.08 -1.30
C GLU A 83 -16.10 -1.04 -0.76
N ASP A 84 -15.84 0.25 -0.99
CA ASP A 84 -16.65 1.37 -0.48
C ASP A 84 -17.40 2.12 -1.58
N GLY A 85 -17.01 1.91 -2.84
CA GLY A 85 -17.52 2.67 -3.99
C GLY A 85 -18.95 2.36 -4.44
N GLY A 86 -19.70 1.53 -3.71
CA GLY A 86 -21.07 1.13 -4.07
C GLY A 86 -22.11 2.26 -4.11
N TRP A 87 -21.75 3.48 -3.67
CA TRP A 87 -22.59 4.68 -3.79
C TRP A 87 -22.17 5.62 -4.93
N LEU A 88 -21.00 5.42 -5.55
CA LEU A 88 -20.51 6.24 -6.66
C LEU A 88 -21.05 5.75 -8.00
N ASP A 89 -21.54 6.68 -8.82
CA ASP A 89 -21.75 6.48 -10.25
C ASP A 89 -20.51 7.01 -11.00
N ILE A 90 -19.49 6.16 -11.14
CA ILE A 90 -18.17 6.52 -11.68
C ILE A 90 -18.00 6.03 -13.12
N THR A 91 -17.68 6.97 -14.03
CA THR A 91 -17.20 6.68 -15.38
C THR A 91 -15.69 6.87 -15.42
N LEU A 92 -14.92 5.78 -15.62
CA LEU A 92 -13.47 5.83 -15.79
C LEU A 92 -13.10 5.98 -17.27
N ILE A 93 -12.25 6.96 -17.56
CA ILE A 93 -11.74 7.29 -18.90
C ILE A 93 -10.22 7.11 -18.88
N SER A 94 -9.68 6.34 -19.82
CA SER A 94 -8.24 6.20 -20.01
C SER A 94 -7.73 7.40 -20.81
N ASP A 95 -6.79 8.16 -20.26
CA ASP A 95 -6.07 9.25 -20.96
C ASP A 95 -4.63 8.82 -21.33
N SER A 96 -4.31 7.53 -21.19
CA SER A 96 -2.97 6.98 -21.43
C SER A 96 -2.56 7.03 -22.90
N PRO A 97 -1.27 7.29 -23.23
CA PRO A 97 -0.73 7.10 -24.57
C PRO A 97 -0.76 5.63 -25.06
N LEU A 98 -1.06 4.64 -24.21
CA LEU A 98 -1.45 3.28 -24.61
C LEU A 98 -2.90 3.00 -24.21
N LEU A 99 -3.83 3.69 -24.87
CA LEU A 99 -5.24 3.76 -24.51
C LEU A 99 -5.88 2.38 -24.25
N GLU A 100 -5.81 1.46 -25.21
CA GLU A 100 -6.49 0.17 -25.18
C GLU A 100 -5.88 -0.77 -24.13
N HIS A 101 -4.55 -0.81 -24.05
CA HIS A 101 -3.84 -1.66 -23.10
C HIS A 101 -4.10 -1.25 -21.65
N ASP A 102 -4.06 0.07 -21.37
CA ASP A 102 -4.28 0.58 -20.03
C ASP A 102 -5.78 0.55 -19.65
N ALA A 103 -6.70 0.75 -20.61
CA ALA A 103 -8.13 0.52 -20.38
C ALA A 103 -8.45 -0.94 -20.02
N MET A 104 -7.87 -1.91 -20.75
CA MET A 104 -8.01 -3.33 -20.44
C MET A 104 -7.37 -3.69 -19.09
N TYR A 105 -6.21 -3.12 -18.75
CA TYR A 105 -5.58 -3.30 -17.43
C TYR A 105 -6.48 -2.76 -16.30
N MET A 106 -7.10 -1.59 -16.46
CA MET A 106 -8.06 -1.05 -15.49
C MET A 106 -9.27 -1.98 -15.30
N MET A 107 -9.89 -2.44 -16.39
CA MET A 107 -11.02 -3.37 -16.34
C MET A 107 -10.66 -4.67 -15.58
N GLN A 108 -9.54 -5.30 -15.94
CA GLN A 108 -9.05 -6.53 -15.30
C GLN A 108 -8.76 -6.34 -13.80
N ASN A 109 -8.29 -5.17 -13.37
CA ASN A 109 -8.06 -4.91 -11.95
C ASN A 109 -9.36 -4.74 -11.17
N ILE A 110 -10.38 -4.09 -11.73
CA ILE A 110 -11.71 -4.03 -11.10
C ILE A 110 -12.30 -5.44 -10.96
N GLU A 111 -12.20 -6.27 -12.00
CA GLU A 111 -12.66 -7.67 -11.95
C GLU A 111 -11.91 -8.50 -10.91
N LYS A 112 -10.57 -8.38 -10.83
CA LYS A 112 -9.75 -9.03 -9.81
C LYS A 112 -10.10 -8.57 -8.39
N SER A 113 -10.23 -7.27 -8.17
CA SER A 113 -10.63 -6.72 -6.86
C SER A 113 -12.02 -7.22 -6.46
N ARG A 114 -12.97 -7.28 -7.40
CA ARG A 114 -14.31 -7.84 -7.17
C ARG A 114 -14.27 -9.32 -6.81
N HIS A 115 -13.43 -10.12 -7.47
CA HIS A 115 -13.25 -11.53 -7.13
C HIS A 115 -12.65 -11.69 -5.72
N LYS A 116 -11.55 -10.99 -5.43
CA LYS A 116 -10.88 -10.94 -4.13
C LYS A 116 -11.84 -10.54 -2.99
N GLN A 117 -12.73 -9.57 -3.23
CA GLN A 117 -13.76 -9.17 -2.27
C GLN A 117 -14.80 -10.28 -2.03
N LEU A 118 -15.29 -10.93 -3.10
CA LEU A 118 -16.23 -12.05 -3.01
C LEU A 118 -15.61 -13.23 -2.23
N GLU A 119 -14.35 -13.57 -2.51
CA GLU A 119 -13.61 -14.60 -1.78
C GLU A 119 -13.40 -14.24 -0.30
N ARG A 120 -13.01 -12.99 -0.01
CA ARG A 120 -12.85 -12.48 1.37
C ARG A 120 -14.16 -12.60 2.13
N LYS A 121 -15.26 -12.13 1.54
CA LYS A 121 -16.61 -12.22 2.11
C LYS A 121 -17.05 -13.66 2.34
N ALA A 122 -16.86 -14.55 1.35
CA ALA A 122 -17.18 -15.98 1.50
C ALA A 122 -16.29 -16.69 2.54
N ARG A 123 -15.06 -16.24 2.77
CA ARG A 123 -14.19 -16.72 3.86
C ARG A 123 -14.66 -16.22 5.23
N GLU A 124 -15.06 -14.95 5.32
CA GLU A 124 -15.59 -14.34 6.54
C GLU A 124 -16.95 -14.91 6.93
N ASP A 125 -17.85 -15.13 5.98
CA ASP A 125 -19.15 -15.77 6.21
C ASP A 125 -18.98 -17.23 6.65
N ARG A 126 -18.04 -17.98 6.05
CA ARG A 126 -17.68 -19.33 6.54
C ARG A 126 -17.09 -19.28 7.95
N ARG A 127 -16.20 -18.33 8.26
CA ARG A 127 -15.64 -18.13 9.62
C ARG A 127 -16.75 -17.78 10.62
N ARG A 128 -17.70 -16.93 10.23
CA ARG A 128 -18.83 -16.50 11.05
C ARG A 128 -19.80 -17.65 11.30
N ALA A 129 -20.19 -18.39 10.27
CA ALA A 129 -21.03 -19.59 10.38
C ALA A 129 -20.39 -20.65 11.30
N LEU A 130 -19.08 -20.92 11.13
CA LEU A 130 -18.34 -21.81 12.03
C LEU A 130 -18.31 -21.30 13.48
N SER A 131 -18.11 -19.99 13.70
CA SER A 131 -18.13 -19.42 15.06
C SER A 131 -19.51 -19.55 15.74
N LEU A 132 -20.61 -19.34 14.99
CA LEU A 132 -21.98 -19.52 15.45
C LEU A 132 -22.30 -21.00 15.72
N GLN A 133 -21.86 -21.92 14.85
CA GLN A 133 -22.03 -23.36 15.01
C GLN A 133 -21.19 -23.94 16.16
N THR A 134 -20.00 -23.37 16.41
CA THR A 134 -19.12 -23.80 17.52
C THR A 134 -19.65 -23.33 18.89
N GLY A 135 -20.57 -22.35 18.92
CA GLY A 135 -21.48 -22.12 20.05
C GLY A 135 -20.82 -21.89 21.42
N LYS A 136 -19.55 -21.46 21.47
CA LYS A 136 -18.87 -21.20 22.74
C LYS A 136 -19.51 -19.99 23.40
N SER A 137 -20.11 -20.20 24.57
CA SER A 137 -20.62 -19.12 25.40
C SER A 137 -19.48 -18.15 25.76
N GLU A 138 -19.82 -16.88 25.99
CA GLU A 138 -18.84 -15.87 26.44
C GLU A 138 -18.11 -16.31 27.72
N GLU A 139 -18.77 -17.12 28.56
CA GLU A 139 -18.20 -17.69 29.77
C GLU A 139 -17.11 -18.74 29.50
N GLU A 140 -17.27 -19.61 28.50
CA GLU A 140 -16.22 -20.56 28.11
C GLU A 140 -14.97 -19.87 27.55
N LEU A 141 -15.14 -18.73 26.88
CA LEU A 141 -14.04 -17.93 26.36
C LEU A 141 -13.35 -17.16 27.49
N ARG A 142 -14.12 -16.46 28.37
CA ARG A 142 -13.55 -15.78 29.54
C ARG A 142 -12.86 -16.73 30.51
N THR A 143 -13.39 -17.93 30.73
CA THR A 143 -12.72 -18.95 31.58
C THR A 143 -11.44 -19.48 30.95
N LYS A 144 -11.39 -19.67 29.62
CA LYS A 144 -10.16 -20.05 28.92
C LYS A 144 -9.15 -18.91 28.86
N GLU A 145 -9.56 -17.67 28.63
CA GLU A 145 -8.67 -16.49 28.68
C GLU A 145 -8.10 -16.25 30.09
N THR A 146 -8.91 -16.38 31.14
CA THR A 146 -8.42 -16.27 32.53
C THR A 146 -7.53 -17.43 32.93
N GLN A 147 -7.79 -18.66 32.48
CA GLN A 147 -6.88 -19.80 32.68
C GLN A 147 -5.56 -19.63 31.91
N ILE A 148 -5.59 -19.11 30.68
CA ILE A 148 -4.39 -18.81 29.88
C ILE A 148 -3.60 -17.65 30.50
N ALA A 149 -4.27 -16.61 31.00
CA ALA A 149 -3.64 -15.51 31.72
C ALA A 149 -3.03 -15.99 33.05
N ALA A 150 -3.71 -16.86 33.80
CA ALA A 150 -3.19 -17.47 35.02
C ALA A 150 -1.98 -18.39 34.74
N ALA A 151 -2.03 -19.20 33.67
CA ALA A 151 -0.91 -20.04 33.25
C ALA A 151 0.32 -19.20 32.81
N ARG A 152 0.10 -18.07 32.14
CA ARG A 152 1.16 -17.09 31.82
C ARG A 152 1.70 -16.38 33.06
N ALA A 153 0.85 -16.04 34.02
CA ALA A 153 1.24 -15.40 35.27
C ALA A 153 2.03 -16.35 36.19
N ALA A 154 1.68 -17.64 36.23
CA ALA A 154 2.39 -18.67 36.98
C ALA A 154 3.78 -19.01 36.40
N ALA A 155 4.05 -18.62 35.15
CA ALA A 155 5.32 -18.86 34.46
C ALA A 155 6.31 -17.66 34.47
N ALA A 156 5.97 -16.56 35.15
CA ALA A 156 6.81 -15.36 35.22
C ALA A 156 7.81 -15.40 36.40
N PRO A 157 9.14 -15.35 36.16
CA PRO A 157 10.14 -15.29 37.23
C PRO A 157 10.19 -13.91 37.91
N LYS A 158 10.63 -13.90 39.18
CA LYS A 158 10.64 -12.70 40.05
C LYS A 158 11.69 -11.66 39.63
N THR A 159 11.33 -10.39 39.79
CA THR A 159 12.19 -9.21 39.65
C THR A 159 13.25 -9.08 40.76
N PRO A 160 14.33 -8.33 40.47
CA PRO A 160 14.63 -7.12 41.25
C PRO A 160 14.83 -5.91 40.30
N ALA A 161 14.12 -4.79 40.45
CA ALA A 161 14.29 -3.69 41.41
C ALA A 161 14.96 -2.47 40.73
N PRO A 162 14.35 -1.26 40.74
CA PRO A 162 14.75 -0.15 39.86
C PRO A 162 15.78 0.81 40.48
N ALA A 163 16.63 1.41 39.63
CA ALA A 163 17.50 2.53 39.98
C ALA A 163 17.00 3.84 39.34
N ALA A 164 17.12 4.95 40.08
CA ALA A 164 16.55 6.26 39.72
C ALA A 164 17.40 7.06 38.71
N PRO A 165 16.81 8.00 37.94
CA PRO A 165 17.53 8.89 37.04
C PRO A 165 18.09 10.15 37.75
N ALA A 166 19.19 10.69 37.23
CA ALA A 166 19.79 11.96 37.65
C ALA A 166 20.01 12.91 36.45
N PRO A 167 20.07 14.26 36.63
CA PRO A 167 19.80 15.24 35.57
C PRO A 167 21.05 15.81 34.84
N LYS A 168 20.80 16.76 33.92
CA LYS A 168 21.77 17.41 33.02
C LYS A 168 22.51 18.61 33.64
N GLU A 169 23.80 18.74 33.34
CA GLU A 169 24.68 19.93 33.42
C GLU A 169 25.93 19.65 32.53
N GLU A 170 26.58 20.56 31.80
CA GLU A 170 26.15 21.85 31.20
C GLU A 170 26.96 22.11 29.88
N ALA A 171 27.71 23.21 29.73
CA ALA A 171 28.65 23.51 28.62
C ALA A 171 29.99 24.06 29.17
N PRO A 172 31.10 24.03 28.38
CA PRO A 172 31.59 25.31 27.82
C PRO A 172 32.27 25.23 26.44
N LYS A 173 32.56 26.41 25.86
CA LYS A 173 33.29 26.64 24.59
C LYS A 173 34.82 26.69 24.78
N ALA A 174 35.59 26.39 23.73
CA ALA A 174 36.65 27.28 23.18
C ALA A 174 37.32 26.74 21.88
N GLU A 175 37.68 27.66 20.98
CA GLU A 175 38.83 27.79 20.05
C GLU A 175 39.77 26.58 19.72
N ALA A 176 40.44 26.47 18.54
CA ALA A 176 40.43 27.28 17.31
C ALA A 176 41.12 26.57 16.10
N ALA A 177 40.78 27.05 14.90
CA ALA A 177 41.63 27.29 13.70
C ALA A 177 42.48 26.19 12.99
N LYS A 178 42.21 26.13 11.66
CA LYS A 178 43.14 26.12 10.50
C LYS A 178 43.84 24.83 10.01
N GLU A 179 43.66 24.63 8.68
CA GLU A 179 44.61 24.11 7.66
C GLU A 179 45.21 22.68 7.88
N GLU A 180 45.43 21.82 6.89
CA GLU A 180 45.69 22.02 5.45
C GLU A 180 45.35 20.73 4.65
N LYS A 181 45.19 20.83 3.32
CA LYS A 181 45.24 19.70 2.34
C LYS A 181 46.56 19.84 1.58
N PRO A 182 47.24 18.78 1.08
CA PRO A 182 46.65 17.97 -0.03
C PRO A 182 47.20 16.52 -0.23
N ALA A 183 46.69 15.86 -1.30
CA ALA A 183 47.37 14.83 -2.12
C ALA A 183 47.73 13.45 -1.50
N ALA A 184 47.80 12.33 -2.23
CA ALA A 184 47.27 11.98 -3.57
C ALA A 184 47.36 10.45 -3.86
N LYS A 185 46.44 9.97 -4.73
CA LYS A 185 46.59 8.89 -5.75
C LYS A 185 46.81 7.40 -5.39
N ALA A 186 46.24 6.59 -6.30
CA ALA A 186 46.57 5.20 -6.71
C ALA A 186 46.17 4.06 -5.75
N LYS A 187 45.15 3.24 -6.08
CA LYS A 187 45.12 2.15 -7.09
C LYS A 187 46.06 0.97 -6.79
N LYS A 188 45.50 -0.14 -6.26
CA LYS A 188 45.29 -1.42 -6.98
C LYS A 188 44.79 -2.52 -6.03
N ALA A 189 43.65 -3.12 -6.33
CA ALA A 189 43.22 -4.40 -5.77
C ALA A 189 43.37 -5.50 -6.84
N ALA A 190 43.96 -6.65 -6.48
CA ALA A 190 43.97 -7.87 -7.29
C ALA A 190 44.43 -9.10 -6.47
N LYS A 191 43.89 -10.28 -6.84
CA LYS A 191 44.03 -11.63 -6.22
C LYS A 191 43.22 -11.81 -4.92
N LYS A 192 42.18 -12.68 -4.82
CA LYS A 192 41.77 -13.98 -5.43
C LYS A 192 42.24 -15.21 -4.63
N ALA A 193 41.27 -16.12 -4.41
CA ALA A 193 41.34 -17.45 -3.75
C ALA A 193 41.37 -17.39 -2.20
N THR A 194 40.74 -18.32 -1.46
CA THR A 194 40.38 -19.72 -1.79
C THR A 194 39.29 -20.30 -0.85
N LYS A 195 38.46 -21.26 -1.35
CA LYS A 195 37.86 -22.42 -0.60
C LYS A 195 36.82 -22.12 0.53
N LYS A 196 35.86 -23.00 0.91
CA LYS A 196 35.38 -24.34 0.45
C LYS A 196 34.02 -24.65 1.16
N GLU A 197 33.10 -25.43 0.54
CA GLU A 197 32.05 -26.29 1.17
C GLU A 197 30.98 -25.62 2.10
N GLU A 198 29.79 -26.18 2.40
CA GLU A 198 29.08 -27.45 2.05
C GLU A 198 27.54 -27.26 2.25
N LYS A 199 26.69 -28.03 1.52
CA LYS A 199 25.31 -28.53 1.88
C LYS A 199 24.20 -27.53 2.33
N ALA A 200 22.90 -27.81 2.20
CA ALA A 200 22.08 -28.83 1.50
C ALA A 200 20.60 -28.33 1.45
N GLU A 201 19.70 -29.13 0.83
CA GLU A 201 18.22 -29.10 1.01
C GLU A 201 17.46 -27.86 0.48
N ASP A 202 16.27 -27.95 -0.12
CA ASP A 202 15.51 -29.07 -0.72
C ASP A 202 14.44 -28.41 -1.63
N ASP A 203 14.55 -28.53 -2.95
CA ASP A 203 13.68 -27.81 -3.89
C ASP A 203 12.64 -28.76 -4.51
N VAL A 204 11.57 -29.02 -3.74
CA VAL A 204 10.39 -29.72 -4.22
C VAL A 204 9.50 -28.74 -4.98
N PHE A 205 9.59 -28.72 -6.32
CA PHE A 205 8.47 -28.58 -7.26
C PHE A 205 9.00 -28.60 -8.70
N ASP A 206 9.21 -29.82 -9.21
CA ASP A 206 9.53 -30.10 -10.60
C ASP A 206 8.23 -30.20 -11.42
N PHE A 207 8.09 -29.36 -12.44
CA PHE A 207 7.09 -29.47 -13.51
C PHE A 207 7.53 -28.66 -14.76
N ASP A 208 8.70 -29.03 -15.30
CA ASP A 208 8.83 -29.24 -16.75
C ASP A 208 7.99 -30.51 -17.09
N GLU A 209 7.41 -30.74 -18.28
CA GLU A 209 7.54 -30.14 -19.62
C GLU A 209 6.24 -30.47 -20.42
N GLU A 210 6.15 -30.14 -21.70
CA GLU A 210 5.22 -30.71 -22.71
C GLU A 210 3.68 -30.46 -22.57
N ASP A 211 3.16 -29.44 -23.28
CA ASP A 211 1.92 -29.58 -24.07
C ASP A 211 1.91 -28.57 -25.25
N ASP A 212 2.68 -28.89 -26.29
CA ASP A 212 2.87 -28.08 -27.50
C ASP A 212 2.59 -28.95 -28.75
N ASP A 213 1.34 -29.43 -28.90
CA ASP A 213 0.75 -29.87 -30.17
C ASP A 213 -0.75 -30.25 -30.04
N LEU A 214 -1.67 -29.33 -30.40
CA LEU A 214 -3.01 -29.74 -30.85
C LEU A 214 -3.60 -28.80 -31.92
N PHE A 215 -3.86 -29.42 -33.08
CA PHE A 215 -4.37 -28.91 -34.36
C PHE A 215 -5.56 -27.91 -34.30
#